data_AF-A0A059X2Y8-F1
#
_entry.id   AF-A0A059X2Y8-F1
#
_cell.length_a   1.000
_cell.length_b   1.000
_cell.length_c   1.000
_cell.angle_alpha   90.00
_cell.angle_beta   90.00
_cell.angle_gamma   90.00
#
_symmetry.space_group_name_H-M   'P 1'
#
loop_
_entity.id
_entity.type
_entity.pdbx_description
1 polymer ?
#
loop_
_entity_poly.entity_id
_entity_poly.type
_entity_poly.pdbx_seq_one_letter_code
_entity_poly.pdbx_strand_id
1 'polypeptide(L)'
;KQHAKDYCKALAENVTATKAYKKLFWVEEANIAKDKASFTKECQNSVDDDITSKDTFDVWIDKKYKLIHKVRVYEENSTKSYTDFGQTYKGDDELSLFMKFHDADSKSDANLTVETSLKTDTSKGVFTYTGSGDYDAKVTFTAKPYTGEITVTKPEGAISIAEVLQKFGVEPTEFFGGAQSQAKDAERKTDINALRSQLEAYYAENGMYPTLAQINSASWRAANMKSLDPEALKDPDGTVGSLAIQSNGTQYGYDPYTCNAGGCAGYTLAAKLSTGEIYTHTNL
;
A
#
# COMPACT_ATOMS: atom_id res chain seq x y z
N LYS A 1 -17.92 -10.93 5.28
CA LYS A 1 -19.01 -11.07 4.28
C LYS A 1 -19.53 -9.73 3.79
N GLN A 2 -20.01 -8.81 4.65
CA GLN A 2 -20.57 -7.52 4.18
C GLN A 2 -19.61 -6.71 3.29
N HIS A 3 -18.36 -6.51 3.70
CA HIS A 3 -17.36 -5.81 2.86
C HIS A 3 -17.09 -6.48 1.50
N ALA A 4 -17.17 -7.81 1.43
CA ALA A 4 -17.03 -8.54 0.16
C ALA A 4 -18.25 -8.31 -0.74
N LYS A 5 -19.45 -8.22 -0.17
CA LYS A 5 -20.66 -7.82 -0.92
C LYS A 5 -20.61 -6.38 -1.40
N ASP A 6 -20.06 -5.48 -0.60
CA ASP A 6 -19.87 -4.07 -0.97
C ASP A 6 -18.82 -3.96 -2.08
N TYR A 7 -17.76 -4.76 -2.03
CA TYR A 7 -16.79 -4.91 -3.11
C TYR A 7 -17.42 -5.43 -4.40
N CYS A 8 -18.26 -6.47 -4.34
CA CYS A 8 -19.00 -6.98 -5.51
C CYS A 8 -19.80 -5.86 -6.20
N LYS A 9 -20.48 -5.02 -5.41
CA LYS A 9 -21.24 -3.88 -5.93
C LYS A 9 -20.33 -2.83 -6.57
N ALA A 10 -19.26 -2.43 -5.89
CA ALA A 10 -18.31 -1.44 -6.42
C ALA A 10 -17.59 -1.94 -7.68
N LEU A 11 -17.25 -3.23 -7.75
CA LEU A 11 -16.65 -3.84 -8.93
C LEU A 11 -17.62 -3.83 -10.10
N ALA A 12 -18.87 -4.26 -9.89
CA ALA A 12 -19.93 -4.22 -10.91
C ALA A 12 -20.10 -2.80 -11.47
N GLU A 13 -20.14 -1.82 -10.57
CA GLU A 13 -20.26 -0.39 -10.90
C GLU A 13 -19.14 0.08 -11.80
N ASN A 14 -17.90 -0.17 -11.38
CA ASN A 14 -16.74 0.34 -12.10
C ASN A 14 -16.51 -0.38 -13.42
N VAL A 15 -16.67 -1.71 -13.48
CA VAL A 15 -16.49 -2.50 -14.70
C VAL A 15 -17.49 -2.08 -15.77
N THR A 16 -18.79 -2.05 -15.43
CA THR A 16 -19.86 -1.70 -16.38
C THR A 16 -19.83 -0.22 -16.82
N ALA A 17 -19.24 0.66 -16.00
CA ALA A 17 -19.02 2.06 -16.36
C ALA A 17 -17.88 2.26 -17.37
N THR A 18 -16.98 1.28 -17.55
CA THR A 18 -15.84 1.44 -18.45
C THR A 18 -16.25 1.50 -19.93
N LYS A 19 -15.55 2.32 -20.72
CA LYS A 19 -15.71 2.33 -22.18
C LYS A 19 -15.35 0.99 -22.82
N ALA A 20 -14.53 0.17 -22.16
CA ALA A 20 -14.14 -1.15 -22.64
C ALA A 20 -15.31 -2.13 -22.56
N TYR A 21 -15.99 -2.21 -21.42
CA TYR A 21 -17.17 -3.07 -21.25
C TYR A 21 -18.27 -2.74 -22.26
N LYS A 22 -18.56 -1.45 -22.46
CA LYS A 22 -19.55 -0.97 -23.44
C LYS A 22 -19.23 -1.28 -24.90
N LYS A 23 -17.99 -1.66 -25.20
CA LYS A 23 -17.53 -1.99 -26.56
C LYS A 23 -17.43 -3.49 -26.81
N LEU A 24 -17.76 -4.32 -25.82
CA LEU A 24 -17.82 -5.77 -26.00
C LEU A 24 -18.99 -6.11 -26.91
N PHE A 25 -18.76 -6.96 -27.91
CA PHE A 25 -19.74 -7.25 -28.97
C PHE A 25 -21.02 -7.96 -28.46
N TRP A 26 -20.97 -8.54 -27.26
CA TRP A 26 -22.11 -9.20 -26.60
C TRP A 26 -22.85 -8.28 -25.62
N VAL A 27 -22.39 -7.05 -25.39
CA VAL A 27 -23.01 -6.11 -24.47
C VAL A 27 -23.92 -5.17 -25.26
N GLU A 28 -25.21 -5.22 -24.98
CA GLU A 28 -26.17 -4.22 -25.46
C GLU A 28 -26.31 -3.09 -24.43
N GLU A 29 -26.22 -1.85 -24.87
CA GLU A 29 -26.20 -0.69 -23.97
C GLU A 29 -27.48 -0.58 -23.12
N ALA A 30 -28.62 -1.02 -23.65
CA ALA A 30 -29.89 -1.11 -22.95
C ALA A 30 -29.90 -2.14 -21.80
N ASN A 31 -29.03 -3.16 -21.87
CA ASN A 31 -28.97 -4.25 -20.88
C ASN A 31 -27.92 -4.02 -19.79
N ILE A 32 -27.05 -3.00 -19.89
CA ILE A 32 -25.97 -2.74 -18.92
C ILE A 32 -26.48 -2.66 -17.47
N ALA A 33 -27.64 -2.03 -17.24
CA ALA A 33 -28.20 -1.95 -15.90
C ALA A 33 -28.62 -3.33 -15.35
N LYS A 34 -29.13 -4.19 -16.22
CA LYS A 34 -29.49 -5.57 -15.91
C LYS A 34 -28.25 -6.44 -15.69
N ASP A 35 -27.23 -6.29 -16.54
CA ASP A 35 -25.94 -6.98 -16.40
C ASP A 35 -25.25 -6.61 -15.09
N LYS A 36 -25.21 -5.31 -14.76
CA LYS A 36 -24.70 -4.80 -13.48
C LYS A 36 -25.42 -5.46 -12.30
N ALA A 37 -26.75 -5.51 -12.36
CA ALA A 37 -27.56 -6.10 -11.30
C ALA A 37 -27.34 -7.62 -11.18
N SER A 38 -27.23 -8.34 -12.31
CA SER A 38 -26.95 -9.78 -12.33
C SER A 38 -25.57 -10.08 -11.75
N PHE A 39 -24.54 -9.40 -12.25
CA PHE A 39 -23.16 -9.55 -11.77
C PHE A 39 -23.04 -9.22 -10.28
N THR A 40 -23.68 -8.13 -9.82
CA THR A 40 -23.70 -7.79 -8.39
C THR A 40 -24.35 -8.91 -7.58
N LYS A 41 -25.49 -9.42 -8.03
CA LYS A 41 -26.25 -10.45 -7.32
C LYS A 41 -25.51 -11.78 -7.29
N GLU A 42 -24.96 -12.23 -8.42
CA GLU A 42 -24.18 -13.48 -8.52
C GLU A 42 -22.94 -13.44 -7.62
N CYS A 43 -22.19 -12.33 -7.65
CA CYS A 43 -21.04 -12.14 -6.76
C CYS A 43 -21.44 -12.06 -5.28
N GLN A 44 -22.56 -11.43 -4.95
CA GLN A 44 -23.02 -11.36 -3.55
C GLN A 44 -23.55 -12.70 -3.04
N ASN A 45 -24.20 -13.47 -3.90
CA ASN A 45 -24.67 -14.81 -3.59
C ASN A 45 -23.48 -15.75 -3.32
N SER A 46 -22.43 -15.72 -4.15
CA SER A 46 -21.22 -16.54 -3.89
C SER A 46 -20.53 -16.17 -2.57
N VAL A 47 -20.57 -14.90 -2.15
CA VAL A 47 -20.09 -14.49 -0.83
C VAL A 47 -20.92 -15.08 0.32
N ASP A 48 -22.22 -15.27 0.11
CA ASP A 48 -23.11 -15.87 1.11
C ASP A 48 -23.00 -17.37 1.16
N ASP A 49 -23.04 -18.00 -0.02
CA ASP A 49 -23.18 -19.43 -0.21
C ASP A 49 -21.81 -20.13 -0.09
N ASP A 50 -20.76 -19.57 -0.69
CA ASP A 50 -19.50 -20.28 -0.89
C ASP A 50 -18.41 -19.88 0.12
N ILE A 51 -18.49 -18.66 0.68
CA ILE A 51 -17.50 -18.19 1.67
C ILE A 51 -17.92 -18.63 3.07
N THR A 52 -17.37 -19.71 3.59
CA THR A 52 -17.59 -20.15 4.98
C THR A 52 -16.38 -19.80 5.87
N SER A 53 -16.58 -19.73 7.19
CA SER A 53 -15.44 -19.56 8.12
C SER A 53 -14.52 -20.78 8.20
N LYS A 54 -14.75 -21.81 7.38
CA LYS A 54 -13.98 -23.06 7.31
C LYS A 54 -13.10 -23.12 6.05
N ASP A 55 -13.22 -22.16 5.14
CA ASP A 55 -12.47 -22.20 3.90
C ASP A 55 -10.99 -21.99 4.17
N THR A 56 -10.18 -22.91 3.65
CA THR A 56 -8.73 -22.90 3.80
C THR A 56 -8.12 -22.36 2.51
N PHE A 57 -7.24 -21.37 2.66
CA PHE A 57 -6.44 -20.83 1.58
C PHE A 57 -4.95 -20.99 1.91
N ASP A 58 -4.15 -21.24 0.89
CA ASP A 58 -2.70 -21.29 1.04
C ASP A 58 -2.09 -19.94 0.70
N VAL A 59 -1.10 -19.51 1.49
CA VAL A 59 -0.39 -18.24 1.28
C VAL A 59 1.10 -18.51 1.11
N TRP A 60 1.68 -17.93 0.06
CA TRP A 60 3.12 -17.91 -0.16
C TRP A 60 3.63 -16.50 0.03
N ILE A 61 4.66 -16.37 0.86
CA ILE A 61 5.35 -15.11 1.15
C ILE A 61 6.74 -15.21 0.51
N ASP A 62 7.12 -14.19 -0.25
CA ASP A 62 8.48 -14.07 -0.75
C ASP A 62 9.42 -13.81 0.44
N LYS A 63 10.32 -14.77 0.71
CA LYS A 63 11.22 -14.70 1.86
C LYS A 63 12.20 -13.52 1.80
N LYS A 64 12.59 -13.09 0.60
CA LYS A 64 13.56 -12.02 0.39
C LYS A 64 12.90 -10.65 0.58
N TYR A 65 11.70 -10.46 0.04
CA TYR A 65 11.03 -9.16 0.03
C TYR A 65 9.94 -9.02 1.10
N LYS A 66 9.60 -10.11 1.80
CA LYS A 66 8.53 -10.16 2.83
C LYS A 66 7.16 -9.71 2.29
N LEU A 67 6.93 -9.89 1.00
CA LEU A 67 5.67 -9.57 0.32
C LEU A 67 4.86 -10.86 0.10
N ILE A 68 3.54 -10.75 0.16
CA ILE A 68 2.66 -11.85 -0.25
C ILE A 68 2.84 -12.03 -1.75
N HIS A 69 3.40 -13.16 -2.14
CA HIS A 69 3.61 -13.49 -3.54
C HIS A 69 2.33 -14.05 -4.16
N LYS A 70 1.63 -14.91 -3.42
CA LYS A 70 0.51 -15.69 -3.94
C LYS A 70 -0.44 -16.11 -2.83
N VAL A 71 -1.72 -16.03 -3.10
CA VAL A 71 -2.80 -16.65 -2.32
C VAL A 71 -3.52 -17.64 -3.24
N ARG A 72 -3.77 -18.84 -2.75
CA ARG A 72 -4.53 -19.89 -3.45
C ARG A 72 -5.85 -20.12 -2.73
N VAL A 73 -6.93 -20.06 -3.49
CA VAL A 73 -8.27 -20.43 -3.03
C VAL A 73 -8.71 -21.65 -3.81
N TYR A 74 -9.05 -22.72 -3.10
CA TYR A 74 -9.58 -23.94 -3.70
C TYR A 74 -11.06 -23.78 -4.03
N GLU A 75 -11.51 -24.46 -5.09
CA GLU A 75 -12.94 -24.53 -5.40
C GLU A 75 -13.67 -25.38 -4.36
N GLU A 76 -14.93 -25.03 -4.07
CA GLU A 76 -15.72 -25.78 -3.11
C GLU A 76 -15.85 -27.25 -3.56
N ASN A 77 -15.50 -28.17 -2.67
CA ASN A 77 -15.50 -29.62 -2.92
C ASN A 77 -14.40 -30.16 -3.87
N SER A 78 -13.41 -29.35 -4.29
CA SER A 78 -12.23 -29.82 -5.04
C SER A 78 -10.92 -29.30 -4.48
N THR A 79 -10.03 -30.20 -4.07
CA THR A 79 -8.64 -29.83 -3.68
C THR A 79 -7.70 -29.73 -4.88
N LYS A 80 -8.21 -29.98 -6.09
CA LYS A 80 -7.41 -30.01 -7.32
C LYS A 80 -7.67 -28.78 -8.19
N SER A 81 -8.88 -28.23 -8.18
CA SER A 81 -9.21 -26.98 -8.85
C SER A 81 -9.00 -25.80 -7.90
N TYR A 82 -8.38 -24.73 -8.40
CA TYR A 82 -8.04 -23.57 -7.57
C TYR A 82 -7.84 -22.30 -8.39
N THR A 83 -7.95 -21.17 -7.71
CA THR A 83 -7.55 -19.85 -8.20
C THR A 83 -6.37 -19.33 -7.40
N ASP A 84 -5.27 -19.03 -8.07
CA ASP A 84 -4.15 -18.28 -7.52
C ASP A 84 -4.30 -16.80 -7.88
N PHE A 85 -4.08 -15.91 -6.94
CA PHE A 85 -3.87 -14.49 -7.24
C PHE A 85 -2.70 -13.95 -6.43
N GLY A 86 -2.01 -12.97 -6.96
CA GLY A 86 -0.84 -12.44 -6.27
C GLY A 86 -0.06 -11.43 -7.07
N GLN A 87 1.19 -11.24 -6.65
CA GLN A 87 2.11 -10.30 -7.26
C GLN A 87 3.49 -10.90 -7.42
N THR A 88 4.16 -10.51 -8.51
CA THR A 88 5.59 -10.78 -8.71
C THR A 88 6.34 -9.47 -8.48
N TYR A 89 7.12 -9.40 -7.41
CA TYR A 89 7.94 -8.22 -7.17
C TYR A 89 9.12 -8.21 -8.16
N LYS A 90 9.18 -7.19 -9.02
CA LYS A 90 10.22 -7.01 -10.03
C LYS A 90 11.20 -5.87 -9.73
N GLY A 91 10.94 -5.07 -8.70
CA GLY A 91 11.71 -3.89 -8.32
C GLY A 91 10.82 -2.67 -8.11
N ASP A 92 11.44 -1.52 -7.86
CA ASP A 92 10.79 -0.33 -7.29
C ASP A 92 9.75 0.33 -8.22
N ASP A 93 9.94 0.20 -9.54
CA ASP A 93 9.14 0.94 -10.53
C ASP A 93 8.16 0.06 -11.32
N GLU A 94 8.04 -1.23 -10.99
CA GLU A 94 7.16 -2.15 -11.70
C GLU A 94 6.24 -2.92 -10.73
N LEU A 95 4.94 -2.69 -10.87
CA LEU A 95 3.91 -3.49 -10.23
C LEU A 95 3.48 -4.61 -11.17
N SER A 96 3.73 -5.88 -10.81
CA SER A 96 3.28 -7.04 -11.59
C SER A 96 2.30 -7.87 -10.77
N LEU A 97 1.04 -7.88 -11.18
CA LEU A 97 -0.04 -8.67 -10.60
C LEU A 97 -0.36 -9.86 -11.49
N PHE A 98 -0.77 -10.97 -10.90
CA PHE A 98 -1.26 -12.12 -11.65
C PHE A 98 -2.50 -12.75 -11.01
N MET A 99 -3.26 -13.44 -11.83
CA MET A 99 -4.37 -14.30 -11.46
C MET A 99 -4.32 -15.55 -12.34
N LYS A 100 -4.31 -16.73 -11.74
CA LYS A 100 -4.30 -18.01 -12.44
C LYS A 100 -5.49 -18.83 -11.98
N PHE A 101 -6.21 -19.38 -12.94
CA PHE A 101 -7.28 -20.34 -12.72
C PHE A 101 -6.78 -21.69 -13.19
N HIS A 102 -6.95 -22.70 -12.35
CA HIS A 102 -6.64 -24.08 -12.68
C HIS A 102 -7.88 -24.92 -12.39
N ASP A 103 -8.41 -25.56 -13.42
CA ASP A 103 -9.53 -26.48 -13.32
C ASP A 103 -9.04 -27.89 -13.69
N ALA A 104 -9.02 -28.77 -12.70
CA ALA A 104 -8.53 -30.12 -12.85
C ALA A 104 -9.50 -31.04 -13.62
N ASP A 105 -10.80 -30.74 -13.59
CA ASP A 105 -11.85 -31.54 -14.21
C ASP A 105 -11.90 -31.27 -15.72
N SER A 106 -11.81 -30.00 -16.11
CA SER A 106 -11.70 -29.60 -17.52
C SER A 106 -10.27 -29.61 -18.06
N LYS A 107 -9.26 -29.91 -17.21
CA LYS A 107 -7.83 -29.83 -17.51
C LYS A 107 -7.47 -28.51 -18.20
N SER A 108 -7.99 -27.41 -17.65
CA SER A 108 -7.80 -26.09 -18.21
C SER A 108 -7.07 -25.16 -17.24
N ASP A 109 -6.25 -24.31 -17.83
CA ASP A 109 -5.47 -23.28 -17.16
C ASP A 109 -5.74 -21.94 -17.83
N ALA A 110 -6.15 -20.95 -17.04
CA ALA A 110 -6.22 -19.57 -17.48
C ALA A 110 -5.26 -18.72 -16.64
N ASN A 111 -4.50 -17.83 -17.25
CA ASN A 111 -3.57 -16.94 -16.56
C ASN A 111 -3.70 -15.52 -17.10
N LEU A 112 -3.99 -14.60 -16.19
CA LEU A 112 -3.96 -13.17 -16.39
C LEU A 112 -2.74 -12.61 -15.67
N THR A 113 -1.91 -11.85 -16.38
CA THR A 113 -0.81 -11.08 -15.80
C THR A 113 -0.97 -9.62 -16.19
N VAL A 114 -0.90 -8.71 -15.23
CA VAL A 114 -0.94 -7.27 -15.44
C VAL A 114 0.36 -6.68 -14.93
N GLU A 115 1.08 -6.00 -15.81
CA GLU A 115 2.35 -5.33 -15.52
C GLU A 115 2.14 -3.83 -15.69
N THR A 116 2.38 -3.06 -14.63
CA THR A 116 2.26 -1.62 -14.61
C THR A 116 3.63 -1.02 -14.31
N SER A 117 4.12 -0.19 -15.22
CA SER A 117 5.29 0.65 -14.97
C SER A 117 4.85 1.92 -14.24
N LEU A 118 5.36 2.14 -13.04
CA LEU A 118 5.09 3.32 -12.22
C LEU A 118 5.86 4.56 -12.71
N LYS A 119 6.88 4.37 -13.56
CA LYS A 119 7.61 5.45 -14.23
C LYS A 119 6.86 6.08 -15.39
N THR A 120 6.09 5.26 -16.11
CA THR A 120 5.46 5.65 -17.37
C THR A 120 3.93 5.57 -17.31
N ASP A 121 3.37 5.14 -16.18
CA ASP A 121 1.95 4.87 -15.97
C ASP A 121 1.32 3.96 -17.03
N THR A 122 2.13 3.15 -17.70
CA THR A 122 1.68 2.24 -18.76
C THR A 122 1.44 0.85 -18.18
N SER A 123 0.30 0.26 -18.52
CA SER A 123 -0.05 -1.09 -18.09
C SER A 123 -0.16 -2.05 -19.27
N LYS A 124 0.37 -3.26 -19.13
CA LYS A 124 0.29 -4.34 -20.11
C LYS A 124 -0.36 -5.55 -19.44
N GLY A 125 -1.49 -5.97 -19.97
CA GLY A 125 -2.20 -7.18 -19.59
C GLY A 125 -1.92 -8.31 -20.58
N VAL A 126 -1.62 -9.51 -20.10
CA VAL A 126 -1.57 -10.72 -20.91
C VAL A 126 -2.52 -11.73 -20.30
N PHE A 127 -3.51 -12.15 -21.07
CA PHE A 127 -4.39 -13.26 -20.76
C PHE A 127 -3.99 -14.46 -21.62
N THR A 128 -3.80 -15.62 -21.01
CA THR A 128 -3.57 -16.89 -21.68
C THR A 128 -4.57 -17.91 -21.19
N TYR A 129 -5.12 -18.72 -22.09
CA TYR A 129 -5.96 -19.86 -21.79
C TYR A 129 -5.44 -21.07 -22.54
N THR A 130 -5.34 -22.19 -21.83
CA THR A 130 -4.99 -23.51 -22.35
C THR A 130 -6.00 -24.51 -21.79
N GLY A 131 -6.61 -25.33 -22.64
CA GLY A 131 -7.65 -26.27 -22.22
C GLY A 131 -7.50 -27.63 -22.87
N SER A 132 -8.39 -28.57 -22.54
CA SER A 132 -8.35 -29.96 -23.03
C SER A 132 -8.66 -30.14 -24.54
N GLY A 133 -8.96 -29.08 -25.28
CA GLY A 133 -9.12 -29.09 -26.74
C GLY A 133 -7.88 -28.57 -27.47
N ASP A 134 -7.85 -28.64 -28.81
CA ASP A 134 -6.70 -28.22 -29.64
C ASP A 134 -6.48 -26.70 -29.74
N TYR A 135 -7.03 -25.91 -28.81
CA TYR A 135 -7.05 -24.45 -28.89
C TYR A 135 -6.43 -23.79 -27.66
N ASP A 136 -5.29 -23.14 -27.88
CA ASP A 136 -4.72 -22.16 -26.98
C ASP A 136 -5.14 -20.74 -27.40
N ALA A 137 -5.46 -19.90 -26.43
CA ALA A 137 -5.78 -18.49 -26.67
C ALA A 137 -4.82 -17.59 -25.89
N LYS A 138 -4.28 -16.57 -26.56
CA LYS A 138 -3.47 -15.52 -25.93
C LYS A 138 -3.96 -14.15 -26.36
N VAL A 139 -4.39 -13.35 -25.41
CA VAL A 139 -4.83 -11.97 -25.64
C VAL A 139 -3.88 -11.03 -24.90
N THR A 140 -3.36 -10.03 -25.60
CA THR A 140 -2.53 -8.98 -25.01
C THR A 140 -3.27 -7.66 -25.07
N PHE A 141 -3.42 -7.02 -23.92
CA PHE A 141 -4.02 -5.71 -23.77
C PHE A 141 -2.93 -4.72 -23.37
N THR A 142 -2.94 -3.53 -23.96
CA THR A 142 -2.05 -2.45 -23.55
C THR A 142 -2.90 -1.24 -23.23
N ALA A 143 -2.83 -0.79 -21.98
CA ALA A 143 -3.51 0.40 -21.51
C ALA A 143 -2.51 1.57 -21.48
N LYS A 144 -2.93 2.69 -22.07
CA LYS A 144 -2.24 3.98 -21.97
C LYS A 144 -2.47 4.60 -20.58
N PRO A 145 -1.62 5.54 -20.14
CA PRO A 145 -1.75 6.23 -18.86
C PRO A 145 -3.17 6.74 -18.64
N TYR A 146 -3.75 6.36 -17.52
CA TYR A 146 -5.04 6.89 -17.09
C TYR A 146 -4.81 8.26 -16.46
N THR A 147 -5.36 9.32 -17.06
CA THR A 147 -5.17 10.72 -16.62
C THR A 147 -6.25 11.20 -15.64
N GLY A 148 -7.05 10.28 -15.09
CA GLY A 148 -8.06 10.61 -14.07
C GLY A 148 -7.54 10.33 -12.65
N GLU A 149 -8.16 10.94 -11.64
CA GLU A 149 -7.86 10.61 -10.24
C GLU A 149 -8.30 9.18 -9.92
N ILE A 150 -7.38 8.37 -9.39
CA ILE A 150 -7.68 7.07 -8.80
C ILE A 150 -7.86 7.31 -7.30
N THR A 151 -9.10 7.25 -6.81
CA THR A 151 -9.38 7.32 -5.38
C THR A 151 -9.19 5.93 -4.76
N VAL A 152 -8.05 5.74 -4.09
CA VAL A 152 -7.81 4.56 -3.26
C VAL A 152 -8.34 4.84 -1.87
N THR A 153 -9.58 4.47 -1.59
CA THR A 153 -10.12 4.51 -0.23
C THR A 153 -9.90 3.16 0.44
N LYS A 154 -9.26 3.18 1.62
CA LYS A 154 -9.16 1.99 2.48
C LYS A 154 -10.60 1.52 2.77
N PRO A 155 -10.95 0.24 2.51
CA PRO A 155 -12.27 -0.26 2.86
C PRO A 155 -12.49 -0.12 4.37
N GLU A 156 -13.63 0.45 4.75
CA GLU A 156 -14.06 0.51 6.14
C GLU A 156 -14.13 -0.92 6.70
N GLY A 157 -13.64 -1.17 7.92
CA GLY A 157 -13.58 -2.52 8.50
C GLY A 157 -12.51 -3.47 7.93
N ALA A 158 -11.58 -2.98 7.10
CA ALA A 158 -10.42 -3.76 6.67
C ALA A 158 -9.57 -4.20 7.87
N ILE A 159 -9.53 -5.53 8.08
CA ILE A 159 -8.69 -6.19 9.07
C ILE A 159 -7.26 -6.18 8.52
N SER A 160 -6.31 -5.67 9.29
CA SER A 160 -4.91 -5.64 8.89
C SER A 160 -4.35 -7.05 8.71
N ILE A 161 -3.38 -7.22 7.82
CA ILE A 161 -2.70 -8.52 7.62
C ILE A 161 -2.05 -9.01 8.92
N ALA A 162 -1.65 -8.10 9.82
CA ALA A 162 -1.17 -8.42 11.16
C ALA A 162 -2.26 -9.09 12.03
N GLU A 163 -3.47 -8.54 12.02
CA GLU A 163 -4.61 -9.16 12.71
C GLU A 163 -5.01 -10.50 12.08
N VAL A 164 -4.85 -10.67 10.76
CA VAL A 164 -5.06 -11.97 10.09
C VAL A 164 -4.03 -12.99 10.57
N LEU A 165 -2.74 -12.65 10.61
CA LEU A 165 -1.69 -13.55 11.11
C LEU A 165 -1.87 -13.91 12.59
N GLN A 166 -2.25 -12.97 13.45
CA GLN A 166 -2.56 -13.24 14.86
C GLN A 166 -3.68 -14.28 15.00
N LYS A 167 -4.71 -14.23 14.15
CA LYS A 167 -5.80 -15.22 14.16
C LYS A 167 -5.34 -16.62 13.78
N PHE A 168 -4.23 -16.74 13.04
CA PHE A 168 -3.60 -18.02 12.71
C PHE A 168 -2.55 -18.46 13.75
N GLY A 169 -2.45 -17.77 14.90
CA GLY A 169 -1.46 -18.08 15.93
C GLY A 169 -0.02 -17.76 15.50
N VAL A 170 0.13 -16.94 14.46
CA VAL A 170 1.42 -16.47 13.96
C VAL A 170 1.67 -15.08 14.50
N GLU A 171 2.74 -14.91 15.28
CA GLU A 171 3.16 -13.60 15.76
C GLU A 171 3.57 -12.72 14.57
N PRO A 172 2.88 -11.59 14.28
CA PRO A 172 3.15 -10.76 13.10
C PRO A 172 4.58 -10.20 13.06
N THR A 173 5.22 -10.10 14.22
CA THR A 173 6.62 -9.69 14.39
C THR A 173 7.59 -10.67 13.72
N GLU A 174 7.25 -11.95 13.62
CA GLU A 174 8.08 -12.99 12.99
C GLU A 174 8.11 -12.86 11.45
N PHE A 175 7.04 -12.32 10.83
CA PHE A 175 6.89 -12.22 9.37
C PHE A 175 7.08 -10.79 8.85
N PHE A 176 6.46 -9.79 9.49
CA PHE A 176 6.44 -8.40 9.04
C PHE A 176 7.38 -7.47 9.81
N GLY A 177 8.10 -7.97 10.81
CA GLY A 177 9.04 -7.18 11.59
C GLY A 177 10.12 -6.47 10.76
N GLY A 178 10.35 -6.88 9.51
CA GLY A 178 11.21 -6.12 8.57
C GLY A 178 10.47 -5.06 7.77
N ALA A 179 9.32 -5.38 7.17
CA ALA A 179 8.60 -4.47 6.27
C ALA A 179 7.92 -3.32 7.03
N GLN A 180 7.33 -3.58 8.19
CA GLN A 180 6.76 -2.52 9.03
C GLN A 180 7.86 -1.63 9.61
N SER A 181 8.98 -2.22 10.01
CA SER A 181 10.17 -1.47 10.44
C SER A 181 10.75 -0.62 9.30
N GLN A 182 10.80 -1.14 8.07
CA GLN A 182 11.24 -0.39 6.90
C GLN A 182 10.30 0.76 6.54
N ALA A 183 8.98 0.57 6.63
CA ALA A 183 8.00 1.63 6.42
C ALA A 183 8.13 2.73 7.48
N LYS A 184 8.22 2.36 8.76
CA LYS A 184 8.48 3.31 9.85
C LYS A 184 9.81 4.03 9.65
N ASP A 185 10.87 3.32 9.25
CA ASP A 185 12.18 3.93 9.02
C ASP A 185 12.18 4.88 7.81
N ALA A 186 11.37 4.59 6.78
CA ALA A 186 11.15 5.49 5.64
C ALA A 186 10.38 6.75 6.06
N GLU A 187 9.36 6.60 6.90
CA GLU A 187 8.60 7.70 7.51
C GLU A 187 9.53 8.58 8.36
N ARG A 188 10.30 7.99 9.30
CA ARG A 188 11.31 8.69 10.11
C ARG A 188 12.30 9.50 9.29
N LYS A 189 12.81 8.94 8.19
CA LYS A 189 13.73 9.65 7.29
C LYS A 189 13.03 10.81 6.56
N THR A 190 11.78 10.61 6.17
CA THR A 190 10.96 11.62 5.51
C THR A 190 10.68 12.79 6.45
N ASP A 191 10.30 12.50 7.69
CA ASP A 191 10.06 13.49 8.74
C ASP A 191 11.32 14.29 9.07
N ILE A 192 12.45 13.62 9.27
CA ILE A 192 13.74 14.29 9.51
C ILE A 192 14.13 15.19 8.33
N ASN A 193 13.88 14.76 7.09
CA ASN A 193 14.15 15.57 5.91
C ASN A 193 13.18 16.78 5.82
N ALA A 194 11.91 16.62 6.17
CA ALA A 194 10.94 17.70 6.22
C ALA A 194 11.31 18.75 7.28
N LEU A 195 11.69 18.30 8.49
CA LEU A 195 12.18 19.16 9.57
C LEU A 195 13.43 19.92 9.14
N ARG A 196 14.39 19.24 8.53
CA ARG A 196 15.60 19.85 7.95
C ARG A 196 15.22 20.95 6.96
N SER A 197 14.37 20.67 5.97
CA SER A 197 14.00 21.66 4.95
C SER A 197 13.41 22.94 5.55
N GLN A 198 12.62 22.82 6.62
CA GLN A 198 12.05 23.97 7.32
C GLN A 198 13.08 24.72 8.17
N LEU A 199 14.02 24.02 8.79
CA LEU A 199 15.15 24.64 9.50
C LEU A 199 16.05 25.44 8.55
N GLU A 200 16.37 24.89 7.37
CA GLU A 200 17.17 25.59 6.37
C GLU A 200 16.43 26.81 5.80
N ALA A 201 15.12 26.69 5.56
CA ALA A 201 14.29 27.82 5.12
C ALA A 201 14.26 28.93 6.19
N TYR A 202 14.08 28.56 7.46
CA TYR A 202 14.12 29.52 8.56
C TYR A 202 15.49 30.22 8.67
N TYR A 203 16.58 29.47 8.54
CA TYR A 203 17.93 30.02 8.57
C TYR A 203 18.17 30.99 7.39
N ALA A 204 17.69 30.66 6.18
CA ALA A 204 17.83 31.54 5.02
C ALA A 204 17.16 32.91 5.24
N GLU A 205 16.09 32.97 6.03
CA GLU A 205 15.38 34.21 6.35
C GLU A 205 15.95 34.95 7.58
N ASN A 206 16.43 34.21 8.59
CA ASN A 206 16.76 34.77 9.91
C ASN A 206 18.26 34.75 10.24
N GLY A 207 19.08 34.05 9.46
CA GLY A 207 20.53 33.90 9.68
C GLY A 207 20.90 33.05 10.90
N MET A 208 19.96 32.33 11.48
CA MET A 208 20.15 31.47 12.65
C MET A 208 19.08 30.37 12.72
N TYR A 209 19.38 29.27 13.43
CA TYR A 209 18.43 28.19 13.69
C TYR A 209 17.62 28.44 14.97
N PRO A 210 16.41 27.88 15.11
CA PRO A 210 15.64 28.02 16.34
C PRO A 210 16.28 27.28 17.52
N THR A 211 15.97 27.72 18.73
CA THR A 211 16.21 26.94 19.95
C THR A 211 15.24 25.76 20.04
N LEU A 212 15.56 24.77 20.87
CA LEU A 212 14.66 23.64 21.14
C LEU A 212 13.28 24.13 21.67
N ALA A 213 13.27 25.19 22.49
CA ALA A 213 12.03 25.76 23.02
C ALA A 213 11.16 26.39 21.91
N GLN A 214 11.79 27.10 20.96
CA GLN A 214 11.10 27.72 19.83
C GLN A 214 10.51 26.65 18.89
N ILE A 215 11.29 25.66 18.46
CA ILE A 215 10.80 24.62 17.55
C ILE A 215 9.72 23.76 18.19
N ASN A 216 9.71 23.59 19.52
CA ASN A 216 8.65 22.87 20.24
C ASN A 216 7.38 23.69 20.48
N SER A 217 7.41 25.00 20.26
CA SER A 217 6.22 25.86 20.37
C SER A 217 5.38 25.79 19.09
N ALA A 218 4.13 25.32 19.22
CA ALA A 218 3.19 25.22 18.09
C ALA A 218 2.89 26.58 17.45
N SER A 219 2.72 27.65 18.25
CA SER A 219 2.49 29.00 17.74
C SER A 219 3.71 29.55 17.00
N TRP A 220 4.91 29.23 17.48
CA TRP A 220 6.15 29.62 16.83
C TRP A 220 6.31 28.90 15.48
N ARG A 221 6.05 27.59 15.41
CA ARG A 221 6.08 26.83 14.15
C ARG A 221 5.04 27.34 13.15
N ALA A 222 3.83 27.65 13.59
CA ALA A 222 2.81 28.22 12.70
C ALA A 222 3.24 29.55 12.06
N ALA A 223 4.04 30.36 12.76
CA ALA A 223 4.56 31.62 12.24
C ALA A 223 5.79 31.44 11.34
N ASN A 224 6.69 30.50 11.67
CA ASN A 224 8.05 30.42 11.12
C ASN A 224 8.32 29.17 10.26
N MET A 225 7.43 28.17 10.28
CA MET A 225 7.56 26.88 9.59
C MET A 225 6.22 26.48 8.95
N LYS A 226 5.66 27.38 8.12
CA LYS A 226 4.28 27.31 7.62
C LYS A 226 3.97 26.04 6.80
N SER A 227 4.99 25.41 6.23
CA SER A 227 4.85 24.19 5.43
C SER A 227 5.20 22.93 6.19
N LEU A 228 5.50 23.02 7.49
CA LEU A 228 5.75 21.85 8.33
C LEU A 228 4.42 21.21 8.73
N ASP A 229 4.23 19.96 8.33
CA ASP A 229 3.16 19.12 8.86
C ASP A 229 3.40 18.87 10.36
N PRO A 230 2.46 19.18 11.27
CA PRO A 230 2.58 18.87 12.68
C PRO A 230 2.87 17.38 12.98
N GLU A 231 2.42 16.46 12.13
CA GLU A 231 2.70 15.03 12.31
C GLU A 231 4.17 14.68 12.06
N ALA A 232 4.93 15.48 11.30
CA ALA A 232 6.37 15.27 11.10
C ALA A 232 7.23 15.46 12.37
N LEU A 233 6.63 15.90 13.48
CA LEU A 233 7.28 15.99 14.79
C LEU A 233 7.14 14.71 15.62
N LYS A 234 6.40 13.73 15.13
CA LYS A 234 6.00 12.56 15.88
C LYS A 234 6.64 11.32 15.28
N ASP A 235 7.40 10.60 16.10
CA ASP A 235 7.92 9.30 15.68
C ASP A 235 6.76 8.31 15.46
N PRO A 236 6.80 7.41 14.46
CA PRO A 236 5.75 6.41 14.21
C PRO A 236 5.49 5.47 15.39
N ASP A 237 6.49 5.25 16.26
CA ASP A 237 6.38 4.48 17.50
C ASP A 237 6.10 5.37 18.73
N GLY A 238 5.93 6.68 18.52
CA GLY A 238 5.72 7.70 19.54
C GLY A 238 4.32 8.30 19.53
N THR A 239 3.93 8.86 20.69
CA THR A 239 2.71 9.67 20.81
C THR A 239 3.01 11.16 21.02
N VAL A 240 4.29 11.53 21.09
CA VAL A 240 4.75 12.86 21.46
C VAL A 240 5.04 13.68 20.20
N GLY A 241 4.23 14.70 19.93
CA GLY A 241 4.44 15.66 18.83
C GLY A 241 5.41 16.80 19.18
N SER A 242 6.54 16.46 19.78
CA SER A 242 7.60 17.41 20.14
C SER A 242 8.96 16.76 20.04
N LEU A 243 10.02 17.54 19.91
CA LEU A 243 11.41 17.09 19.79
C LEU A 243 12.09 17.03 21.15
N ALA A 244 12.93 16.02 21.37
CA ALA A 244 13.84 15.93 22.51
C ALA A 244 15.25 16.40 22.11
N ILE A 245 16.15 16.63 23.07
CA ILE A 245 17.56 16.90 22.76
C ILE A 245 18.20 15.70 22.03
N GLN A 246 17.90 14.47 22.45
CA GLN A 246 18.39 13.25 21.83
C GLN A 246 17.22 12.36 21.39
N SER A 247 17.38 11.65 20.27
CA SER A 247 16.37 10.68 19.84
C SER A 247 16.38 9.45 20.74
N ASN A 248 15.18 8.95 21.10
CA ASN A 248 15.03 7.80 22.01
C ASN A 248 14.27 6.62 21.39
N GLY A 249 13.88 6.69 20.11
CA GLY A 249 13.10 5.67 19.41
C GLY A 249 11.58 5.80 19.53
N THR A 250 11.10 6.77 20.32
CA THR A 250 9.68 7.19 20.38
C THR A 250 9.52 8.70 20.20
N GLN A 251 10.64 9.38 19.94
CA GLN A 251 10.72 10.83 19.78
C GLN A 251 11.95 11.17 18.94
N TYR A 252 11.80 12.14 18.06
CA TYR A 252 12.89 12.72 17.28
C TYR A 252 13.80 13.59 18.15
N GLY A 253 15.08 13.60 17.80
CA GLY A 253 16.12 14.42 18.44
C GLY A 253 16.35 15.71 17.65
N TYR A 254 16.48 16.81 18.37
CA TYR A 254 16.95 18.10 17.90
C TYR A 254 17.91 18.68 18.94
N ASP A 255 19.20 18.62 18.63
CA ASP A 255 20.28 19.10 19.48
C ASP A 255 20.89 20.37 18.87
N PRO A 256 20.36 21.57 19.18
CA PRO A 256 20.92 22.81 18.68
C PRO A 256 22.14 23.24 19.51
N TYR A 257 23.16 23.78 18.86
CA TYR A 257 24.39 24.22 19.54
C TYR A 257 24.71 25.69 19.29
N THR A 258 25.55 26.21 20.20
CA THR A 258 25.98 27.61 20.20
C THR A 258 24.79 28.57 20.26
N CYS A 259 23.80 28.23 21.10
CA CYS A 259 22.55 28.98 21.22
C CYS A 259 22.68 30.23 22.09
N ASN A 260 21.97 31.29 21.69
CA ASN A 260 21.73 32.51 22.45
C ASN A 260 20.21 32.83 22.47
N ALA A 261 19.83 33.97 23.04
CA ALA A 261 18.42 34.37 23.16
C ALA A 261 17.70 34.55 21.80
N GLY A 262 18.43 34.78 20.71
CA GLY A 262 17.87 34.91 19.36
C GLY A 262 17.71 33.59 18.61
N GLY A 263 18.51 32.57 18.93
CA GLY A 263 18.59 31.31 18.19
C GLY A 263 19.97 30.65 18.29
N CYS A 264 20.28 29.72 17.39
CA CYS A 264 21.44 28.83 17.44
C CYS A 264 22.24 28.85 16.13
N ALA A 265 23.54 28.55 16.22
CA ALA A 265 24.44 28.57 15.06
C ALA A 265 24.30 27.32 14.18
N GLY A 266 23.96 26.18 14.80
CA GLY A 266 23.79 24.92 14.10
C GLY A 266 22.96 23.93 14.90
N TYR A 267 22.75 22.75 14.34
CA TYR A 267 21.96 21.70 14.97
C TYR A 267 22.33 20.29 14.49
N THR A 268 21.96 19.30 15.30
CA THR A 268 21.85 17.90 14.89
C THR A 268 20.40 17.44 15.02
N LEU A 269 19.82 16.98 13.92
CA LEU A 269 18.56 16.25 13.88
C LEU A 269 18.83 14.75 13.91
N ALA A 270 18.01 13.98 14.64
CA ALA A 270 18.21 12.55 14.78
C ALA A 270 16.89 11.77 14.85
N ALA A 271 16.86 10.59 14.24
CA ALA A 271 15.85 9.57 14.45
C ALA A 271 16.53 8.21 14.69
N LYS A 272 16.04 7.46 15.68
CA LYS A 272 16.49 6.09 15.93
C LYS A 272 15.69 5.13 15.05
N LEU A 273 16.35 4.48 14.12
CA LEU A 273 15.76 3.50 13.21
C LEU A 273 15.47 2.19 13.94
N SER A 274 14.63 1.37 13.32
CA SER A 274 14.20 0.07 13.85
C SER A 274 15.36 -0.92 13.99
N THR A 275 16.47 -0.70 13.27
CA THR A 275 17.73 -1.45 13.41
C THR A 275 18.54 -1.07 14.65
N GLY A 276 18.17 0.02 15.32
CA GLY A 276 18.94 0.65 16.40
C GLY A 276 19.96 1.68 15.92
N GLU A 277 20.17 1.82 14.60
CA GLU A 277 21.00 2.86 14.00
C GLU A 277 20.37 4.24 14.23
N ILE A 278 21.21 5.27 14.46
CA ILE A 278 20.75 6.66 14.55
C ILE A 278 20.95 7.32 13.19
N TYR A 279 19.86 7.62 12.52
CA TYR A 279 19.87 8.46 11.32
C TYR A 279 20.00 9.92 11.75
N THR A 280 21.12 10.55 11.43
CA THR A 280 21.41 11.94 11.82
C THR A 280 21.61 12.85 10.63
N HIS A 281 21.19 14.10 10.76
CA HIS A 281 21.58 15.19 9.88
C HIS A 281 22.15 16.34 10.70
N THR A 282 23.31 16.88 10.32
CA THR A 282 24.00 17.93 11.08
C THR A 282 24.35 19.10 10.17
N ASN A 283 24.20 20.33 10.69
CA ASN A 283 24.57 21.55 9.98
C ASN A 283 25.31 22.50 10.94
N LEU A 284 26.64 22.66 10.72
CA LEU A 284 27.65 23.36 11.53
C LEU A 284 27.81 24.84 11.17
#